data_AF-A0A7J3ADX3-F1
#
_entry.id   AF-A0A7J3ADX3-F1
#
_cell.length_a   1.000
_cell.length_b   1.000
_cell.length_c   1.000
_cell.angle_alpha   90.00
_cell.angle_beta   90.00
_cell.angle_gamma   90.00
#
_symmetry.space_group_name_H-M   'P 1'
#
loop_
_entity.id
_entity.type
_entity.pdbx_description
1 polymer ?
#
loop_
_entity_poly.entity_id
_entity_poly.type
_entity_poly.pdbx_seq_one_letter_code
_entity_poly.pdbx_strand_id
1 'polypeptide(L)'
;DVTLIEGAVANEEQQSLLKEARAKTKILISLGDCAVTGNVPALRNAWNDSARLALERAYVENSDVNKQIPTEVPTLLEKVRPLHEIVKVDYFIPGCPPSASVINYVLTELLAGRTPNMEGRSKYG
;
A
#
# COMPACT_ATOMS: atom_id res chain seq x y z
N ASP A 1 7.31 17.45 5.70
CA ASP A 1 6.62 17.39 7.01
C ASP A 1 5.59 16.27 7.09
N VAL A 2 4.68 16.18 6.11
CA VAL A 2 3.68 15.10 6.01
C VAL A 2 3.88 14.35 4.69
N THR A 3 3.80 13.02 4.71
CA THR A 3 3.85 12.16 3.53
C THR A 3 2.63 11.25 3.52
N LEU A 4 1.88 11.27 2.42
CA LEU A 4 0.80 10.32 2.16
C LEU A 4 1.34 9.22 1.26
N ILE A 5 1.10 7.97 1.63
CA ILE A 5 1.46 6.81 0.80
C ILE A 5 0.21 5.99 0.57
N GLU A 6 -0.13 5.82 -0.71
CA GLU A 6 -1.16 4.90 -1.20
C GLU A 6 -0.49 3.59 -1.64
N GLY A 7 -1.29 2.52 -1.72
CA GLY A 7 -0.83 1.22 -2.21
C GLY A 7 -0.24 0.34 -1.13
N ALA A 8 -0.39 -0.96 -1.33
CA ALA A 8 0.27 -1.97 -0.51
C ALA A 8 1.69 -2.23 -1.05
N VAL A 9 2.58 -2.80 -0.22
CA VAL A 9 3.93 -3.16 -0.66
C VAL A 9 3.93 -4.57 -1.21
N ALA A 10 4.21 -4.70 -2.51
CA ALA A 10 4.20 -5.95 -3.25
C ALA A 10 5.56 -6.35 -3.86
N ASN A 11 6.55 -5.44 -3.93
CA ASN A 11 7.89 -5.71 -4.47
C ASN A 11 9.01 -5.04 -3.66
N GLU A 12 10.27 -5.37 -3.97
CA GLU A 12 11.45 -4.89 -3.26
C GLU A 12 11.69 -3.37 -3.42
N GLU A 13 11.39 -2.81 -4.59
CA GLU A 13 11.53 -1.37 -4.86
C GLU A 13 10.57 -0.56 -3.98
N GLN A 14 9.30 -0.95 -3.92
CA GLN A 14 8.28 -0.34 -3.07
C GLN A 14 8.65 -0.44 -1.59
N GLN A 15 9.21 -1.58 -1.16
CA GLN A 15 9.68 -1.73 0.22
C GLN A 15 10.82 -0.75 0.54
N SER A 16 11.76 -0.59 -0.39
CA SER A 16 12.90 0.33 -0.25
C SER A 16 12.44 1.78 -0.22
N LEU A 17 11.53 2.15 -1.14
CA LEU A 17 10.93 3.47 -1.21
C LEU A 17 10.13 3.81 0.05
N LEU A 18 9.38 2.86 0.60
CA LEU A 18 8.65 3.05 1.86
C LEU A 18 9.59 3.34 3.03
N LYS A 19 10.70 2.59 3.15
CA LYS A 19 11.71 2.80 4.19
C LYS A 19 12.39 4.17 4.04
N GLU A 20 12.70 4.58 2.81
CA GLU A 20 13.25 5.89 2.51
C GLU A 20 12.28 7.02 2.87
N ALA A 21 11.02 6.91 2.44
CA ALA A 21 9.98 7.88 2.74
C ALA A 21 9.78 8.02 4.25
N ARG A 22 9.77 6.92 4.99
CA ARG A 22 9.70 6.93 6.46
C ARG A 22 10.86 7.68 7.09
N ALA A 23 12.09 7.44 6.62
CA ALA A 23 13.29 8.10 7.16
C ALA A 23 13.31 9.62 6.92
N LYS A 24 12.64 10.09 5.86
CA LYS A 24 12.63 11.50 5.43
C LYS A 24 11.37 12.25 5.85
N THR A 25 10.43 11.63 6.57
CA THR A 25 9.15 12.25 6.94
C THR A 25 8.91 12.30 8.44
N LYS A 26 8.27 13.37 8.91
CA LYS A 26 7.86 13.51 10.31
C LYS A 26 6.55 12.75 10.55
N ILE A 27 5.58 12.92 9.65
CA ILE A 27 4.26 12.27 9.71
C ILE A 27 4.05 11.45 8.44
N LEU A 28 3.88 10.14 8.60
CA LEU A 28 3.55 9.22 7.51
C LEU A 28 2.11 8.73 7.65
N ILE A 29 1.34 8.84 6.57
CA ILE A 29 -0.08 8.49 6.53
C ILE A 29 -0.29 7.35 5.53
N SER A 30 -0.89 6.25 5.98
CA SER A 30 -1.47 5.23 5.09
C SER A 30 -2.75 5.79 4.48
N LEU A 31 -2.75 6.01 3.17
CA LEU A 31 -3.89 6.52 2.42
C LEU A 31 -4.55 5.38 1.62
N GLY A 32 -5.76 5.00 2.02
CA GLY A 32 -6.57 3.99 1.35
C GLY A 32 -6.37 2.56 1.84
N ASP A 33 -7.36 1.71 1.58
CA ASP A 33 -7.42 0.36 2.14
C ASP A 33 -6.24 -0.53 1.71
N CYS A 34 -5.65 -0.31 0.52
CA CYS A 34 -4.42 -0.99 0.13
C CYS A 34 -3.27 -0.69 1.11
N ALA A 35 -3.04 0.58 1.45
CA ALA A 35 -1.98 0.98 2.37
C ALA A 35 -2.30 0.62 3.84
N VAL A 36 -3.58 0.53 4.20
CA VAL A 36 -4.05 0.22 5.56
C VAL A 36 -4.07 -1.28 5.82
N THR A 37 -4.60 -2.10 4.91
CA THR A 37 -4.86 -3.54 5.13
C THR A 37 -4.32 -4.46 4.03
N GLY A 38 -3.73 -3.91 2.95
CA GLY A 38 -3.29 -4.68 1.79
C GLY A 38 -4.38 -4.91 0.73
N ASN A 39 -5.65 -4.98 1.16
CA ASN A 39 -6.88 -5.14 0.35
C ASN A 39 -6.75 -6.09 -0.87
N VAL A 40 -7.27 -5.71 -2.03
CA VAL A 40 -7.35 -6.56 -3.24
C VAL A 40 -5.99 -7.12 -3.67
N PRO A 41 -4.88 -6.35 -3.71
CA PRO A 41 -3.55 -6.90 -3.99
C PRO A 41 -3.13 -8.04 -3.04
N ALA A 42 -3.55 -7.97 -1.77
CA ALA A 42 -3.22 -8.99 -0.77
C ALA A 42 -4.05 -10.28 -0.90
N LEU A 43 -5.05 -10.34 -1.79
CA LEU A 43 -5.78 -11.59 -2.06
C LEU A 43 -4.84 -12.71 -2.52
N ARG A 44 -3.71 -12.38 -3.18
CA ARG A 44 -2.74 -13.40 -3.56
C ARG A 44 -2.06 -14.09 -2.38
N ASN A 45 -2.04 -13.47 -1.20
CA ASN A 45 -1.41 -14.03 -0.02
C ASN A 45 -2.10 -15.31 0.50
N ALA A 46 -3.27 -15.67 -0.02
CA ALA A 46 -3.98 -16.90 0.31
C ALA A 46 -3.27 -18.17 -0.20
N TRP A 47 -2.37 -18.03 -1.19
CA TRP A 47 -1.62 -19.15 -1.75
C TRP A 47 -0.19 -19.21 -1.19
N ASN A 48 0.33 -20.43 -1.04
CA ASN A 48 1.76 -20.65 -0.88
C ASN A 48 2.46 -20.36 -2.22
N ASP A 49 3.67 -19.81 -2.20
CA ASP A 49 4.41 -19.34 -3.40
C ASP A 49 3.64 -18.28 -4.21
N SER A 50 2.95 -17.35 -3.52
CA SER A 50 2.00 -16.45 -4.18
C SER A 50 2.65 -15.57 -5.24
N ALA A 51 3.91 -15.19 -5.06
CA ALA A 51 4.66 -14.39 -6.03
C ALA A 51 4.87 -15.18 -7.33
N ARG A 52 5.35 -16.42 -7.21
CA ARG A 52 5.60 -17.30 -8.35
C ARG A 52 4.31 -17.61 -9.10
N LEU A 53 3.25 -18.02 -8.38
CA LEU A 53 1.96 -18.35 -8.99
C LEU A 53 1.34 -17.16 -9.72
N ALA A 54 1.41 -15.96 -9.14
CA ALA A 54 0.92 -14.75 -9.80
C ALA A 54 1.68 -14.47 -11.11
N LEU A 55 3.01 -14.61 -11.11
CA LEU A 55 3.85 -14.38 -12.28
C LEU A 55 3.65 -15.44 -13.36
N GLU A 56 3.63 -16.73 -13.00
CA GLU A 56 3.38 -17.83 -13.94
C GLU A 56 2.00 -17.68 -14.60
N ARG A 57 0.97 -17.40 -13.80
CA ARG A 57 -0.39 -17.18 -14.30
C ARG A 57 -0.45 -16.01 -15.28
N ALA A 58 0.21 -14.90 -14.97
CA ALA A 58 0.16 -13.69 -15.79
C ALA A 58 1.00 -13.79 -17.07
N TYR A 59 2.23 -14.32 -16.98
CA TYR A 59 3.23 -14.21 -18.05
C TYR A 59 3.53 -15.52 -18.80
N VAL A 60 3.07 -16.67 -18.30
CA VAL A 60 3.32 -17.98 -18.93
C VAL A 60 2.02 -18.63 -19.37
N GLU A 61 1.07 -18.83 -18.45
CA GLU A 61 -0.18 -19.54 -18.73
C GLU A 61 -1.12 -18.73 -19.61
N ASN A 62 -1.34 -17.45 -19.28
CA ASN A 62 -2.27 -16.57 -19.99
C ASN A 62 -1.62 -15.68 -21.06
N SER A 63 -0.32 -15.83 -21.31
CA SER A 63 0.36 -15.04 -22.34
C SER A 63 0.26 -15.73 -23.70
N ASP A 64 -0.18 -15.00 -24.73
CA ASP A 64 -0.23 -15.52 -26.10
C ASP A 64 1.15 -15.54 -26.77
N VAL A 65 2.05 -14.64 -26.36
CA VAL A 65 3.38 -14.44 -26.94
C VAL A 65 4.45 -14.30 -25.85
N ASN A 66 5.70 -14.61 -26.17
CA ASN A 66 6.85 -14.41 -25.27
C ASN A 66 6.63 -14.97 -23.84
N LYS A 67 6.23 -16.24 -23.75
CA LYS A 67 5.91 -16.93 -22.48
C LYS A 67 7.14 -17.10 -21.58
N GLN A 68 7.40 -16.11 -20.73
CA GLN A 68 8.50 -16.13 -19.76
C GLN A 68 8.22 -15.15 -18.63
N ILE A 69 8.77 -15.45 -17.44
CA ILE A 69 8.72 -14.52 -16.31
C ILE A 69 9.71 -13.37 -16.56
N PRO A 70 9.31 -12.09 -16.41
CA PRO A 70 10.22 -10.95 -16.55
C PRO A 70 11.34 -10.98 -15.51
N THR A 71 12.57 -10.66 -15.93
CA THR A 71 13.77 -10.66 -15.07
C THR A 71 14.39 -9.28 -14.85
N GLU A 72 14.11 -8.30 -15.71
CA GLU A 72 14.67 -6.94 -15.64
C GLU A 72 13.75 -5.95 -14.90
N VAL A 73 13.01 -6.44 -13.90
CA VAL A 73 12.05 -5.67 -13.10
C VAL A 73 12.18 -6.03 -11.61
N PRO A 74 11.73 -5.17 -10.69
CA PRO A 74 11.81 -5.46 -9.25
C PRO A 74 11.12 -6.78 -8.88
N THR A 75 11.81 -7.57 -8.07
CA THR A 75 11.29 -8.85 -7.58
C THR A 75 10.05 -8.63 -6.71
N LEU A 76 8.99 -9.42 -6.95
CA LEU A 76 7.83 -9.44 -6.08
C LEU A 76 8.18 -10.03 -4.71
N LEU A 77 7.64 -9.41 -3.65
CA LEU A 77 7.65 -10.01 -2.33
C LEU A 77 6.74 -11.23 -2.30
N GLU A 78 7.08 -12.21 -1.48
CA GLU A 78 6.28 -13.43 -1.31
C GLU A 78 4.87 -13.12 -0.79
N LYS A 79 4.71 -12.07 0.01
CA LYS A 79 3.39 -11.56 0.43
C LYS A 79 3.30 -10.06 0.21
N VAL A 80 2.13 -9.61 -0.19
CA VAL A 80 1.76 -8.19 -0.18
C VAL A 80 1.50 -7.77 1.26
N ARG A 81 2.02 -6.62 1.69
CA ARG A 81 1.92 -6.16 3.07
C ARG A 81 1.38 -4.73 3.16
N PRO A 82 0.52 -4.41 4.14
CA PRO A 82 0.19 -3.02 4.44
C PRO A 82 1.42 -2.26 4.97
N LEU A 83 1.39 -0.93 4.94
CA LEU A 83 2.57 -0.12 5.26
C LEU A 83 3.04 -0.30 6.72
N HIS A 84 2.08 -0.38 7.64
CA HIS A 84 2.33 -0.45 9.09
C HIS A 84 3.02 -1.74 9.54
N GLU A 85 3.04 -2.75 8.69
CA GLU A 85 3.76 -4.00 8.89
C GLU A 85 5.27 -3.88 8.58
N ILE A 86 5.69 -2.82 7.89
CA ILE A 86 7.07 -2.60 7.43
C ILE A 86 7.69 -1.40 8.14
N VAL A 87 6.93 -0.32 8.33
CA VAL A 87 7.39 0.91 8.98
C VAL A 87 6.34 1.47 9.93
N LYS A 88 6.75 2.34 10.86
CA LYS A 88 5.80 3.09 11.69
C LYS A 88 4.95 4.03 10.83
N VAL A 89 3.63 3.86 10.89
CA VAL A 89 2.62 4.75 10.31
C VAL A 89 2.00 5.58 11.44
N ASP A 90 1.81 6.88 11.22
CA ASP A 90 1.30 7.80 12.25
C ASP A 90 -0.24 7.96 12.17
N TYR A 91 -0.81 7.97 10.96
CA TYR A 91 -2.26 8.04 10.74
C TYR A 91 -2.73 7.11 9.62
N PHE A 92 -3.99 6.70 9.69
CA PHE A 92 -4.63 5.83 8.71
C PHE A 92 -5.88 6.52 8.17
N ILE A 93 -6.00 6.60 6.84
CA ILE A 93 -7.17 7.13 6.15
C ILE A 93 -7.77 5.97 5.33
N PRO A 94 -8.76 5.23 5.86
CA PRO A 94 -9.37 4.11 5.16
C PRO A 94 -10.31 4.55 4.02
N GLY A 95 -10.57 3.62 3.10
CA GLY A 95 -11.45 3.73 1.94
C GLY A 95 -10.78 3.25 0.65
N CYS A 96 -11.58 2.78 -0.31
CA CYS A 96 -11.10 2.25 -1.59
C CYS A 96 -11.78 2.93 -2.82
N PRO A 97 -11.51 4.22 -3.10
CA PRO A 97 -10.59 5.12 -2.39
C PRO A 97 -11.27 5.90 -1.25
N PRO A 98 -10.49 6.53 -0.33
CA PRO A 98 -11.04 7.42 0.68
C PRO A 98 -11.77 8.61 0.07
N SER A 99 -12.81 9.11 0.74
CA SER A 99 -13.53 10.28 0.23
C SER A 99 -12.66 11.55 0.31
N ALA A 100 -12.80 12.42 -0.68
CA ALA A 100 -12.10 13.71 -0.71
C ALA A 100 -12.33 14.54 0.56
N SER A 101 -13.54 14.46 1.15
CA SER A 101 -13.89 15.14 2.40
C SER A 101 -13.07 14.64 3.60
N VAL A 102 -12.81 13.34 3.71
CA VAL A 102 -12.03 12.75 4.80
C VAL A 102 -10.56 13.10 4.62
N ILE A 103 -10.03 13.01 3.39
CA ILE A 103 -8.65 13.42 3.08
C ILE A 103 -8.44 14.90 3.46
N ASN A 104 -9.34 15.78 3.01
CA ASN A 104 -9.27 17.20 3.31
C ASN A 104 -9.34 17.49 4.82
N TYR A 105 -10.22 16.80 5.55
CA TYR A 105 -10.32 16.95 7.00
C TYR A 105 -9.02 16.60 7.70
N VAL A 106 -8.44 15.43 7.40
CA VAL A 106 -7.20 14.96 8.04
C VAL A 106 -6.05 15.93 7.76
N LEU A 107 -5.89 16.35 6.50
CA LEU A 107 -4.83 17.30 6.14
C LEU A 107 -5.02 18.66 6.81
N THR A 108 -6.26 19.16 6.87
CA THR A 108 -6.55 20.46 7.50
C THR A 108 -6.26 20.44 9.00
N GLU A 109 -6.63 19.37 9.71
CA GLU A 109 -6.33 19.22 11.14
C GLU A 109 -4.82 19.18 11.40
N LEU A 110 -4.08 18.39 10.61
CA LEU A 110 -2.63 18.27 10.75
C LEU A 110 -1.90 19.58 10.44
N LEU A 111 -2.32 20.30 9.39
CA LEU A 111 -1.76 21.61 9.04
C LEU A 111 -2.03 22.65 10.13
N ALA A 112 -3.14 22.52 10.85
CA ALA A 112 -3.48 23.38 11.98
C ALA A 112 -2.84 22.93 13.31
N GLY A 113 -1.98 21.91 13.30
CA GLY A 113 -1.30 21.37 14.49
C GLY A 113 -2.22 20.58 15.43
N ARG A 114 -3.39 20.16 14.96
CA ARG A 114 -4.36 19.35 15.74
C ARG A 114 -4.26 17.88 15.35
N THR A 115 -4.67 17.01 16.28
CA THR A 115 -4.79 15.57 16.03
C THR A 115 -6.16 15.28 15.39
N PRO A 116 -6.22 14.72 14.16
CA PRO A 116 -7.49 14.36 13.53
C PRO A 116 -8.26 13.32 14.35
N ASN A 117 -9.55 13.55 14.59
CA ASN A 117 -10.44 12.56 15.19
C ASN A 117 -11.18 11.80 14.07
N MET A 118 -10.91 10.51 13.95
CA MET A 118 -11.46 9.65 12.90
C MET A 118 -12.79 8.97 13.25
N GLU A 119 -13.31 9.13 14.48
CA GLU A 119 -14.58 8.52 14.91
C GLU A 119 -15.74 8.92 14.00
N GLY A 120 -16.48 7.92 13.49
CA GLY A 120 -17.61 8.13 12.59
C GLY A 120 -17.25 8.66 11.19
N ARG A 121 -15.97 8.85 10.89
CA ARG A 121 -15.48 9.41 9.61
C ARG A 121 -14.75 8.38 8.75
N SER A 122 -14.34 7.25 9.31
CA SER A 122 -13.78 6.11 8.58
C SER A 122 -14.87 5.22 8.00
N LYS A 123 -14.82 4.95 6.69
CA LYS A 123 -15.57 3.86 6.06
C LYS A 123 -14.57 2.85 5.50
N TYR A 124 -14.81 1.58 5.81
CA TYR A 124 -14.13 0.44 5.17
C TYR A 124 -15.07 -0.10 4.10
N GLY A 125 -14.56 -0.45 2.92
CA GLY A 125 -15.36 -0.93 1.80
C GLY A 125 -14.75 -0.59 0.47
#